data_AF-A0A1Q6DZP5-F1
#
_entry.id   AF-A0A1Q6DZP5-F1
#
_cell.length_a   1.000
_cell.length_b   1.000
_cell.length_c   1.000
_cell.angle_alpha   90.00
_cell.angle_beta   90.00
_cell.angle_gamma   90.00
#
_symmetry.space_group_name_H-M   'P 1'
#
loop_
_entity.id
_entity.type
_entity.pdbx_description
1 polymer ?
#
loop_
_entity_poly.entity_id
_entity_poly.type
_entity_poly.pdbx_seq_one_letter_code
_entity_poly.pdbx_strand_id
1 'polypeptide(L)'
;MRDAGNSIDAIDAVLSAGIQEPVELINRVSALEAARSEQPEVFEDLATAYARANNLCDSKLGTEVNEGLLSEVEQALVRAVCQAESNVASALENNNYAAALSELAALRKPIDLFFENTMVMDEDQALRENRLRLLNSFVAVFANVADFALLSKVK
;
A
#
# COMPACT_ATOMS: atom_id res chain seq x y z
N MET A 1 31.69 5.78 1.46
CA MET A 1 31.31 4.80 2.49
C MET A 1 29.84 5.00 2.74
N ARG A 2 29.00 4.08 2.26
CA ARG A 2 27.58 4.02 2.63
C ARG A 2 27.56 3.01 3.77
N ASP A 3 27.60 3.51 5.00
CA ASP A 3 27.38 2.69 6.19
C ASP A 3 26.05 1.96 6.03
N ALA A 4 26.01 0.70 6.44
CA ALA A 4 24.83 -0.16 6.47
C ALA A 4 23.84 0.30 7.57
N GLY A 5 23.49 1.58 7.55
CA GLY A 5 22.45 2.18 8.36
C GLY A 5 21.18 2.23 7.53
N ASN A 6 20.17 1.49 7.97
CA ASN A 6 18.81 1.61 7.48
C ASN A 6 18.44 3.10 7.34
N SER A 7 17.78 3.47 6.24
CA SER A 7 17.41 4.86 6.00
C SER A 7 16.43 5.35 7.07
N ILE A 8 16.54 6.62 7.46
CA ILE A 8 15.71 7.20 8.53
C ILE A 8 14.21 7.11 8.14
N ASP A 9 13.91 7.29 6.85
CA ASP A 9 12.57 7.12 6.28
C ASP A 9 12.04 5.68 6.43
N ALA A 10 12.88 4.66 6.25
CA ALA A 10 12.46 3.27 6.45
C ALA A 10 12.15 2.95 7.92
N ILE A 11 12.92 3.51 8.85
CA ILE A 11 12.66 3.35 10.29
C ILE A 11 11.35 4.03 10.68
N ASP A 12 11.13 5.28 10.24
CA ASP A 12 9.91 6.03 10.54
C ASP A 12 8.66 5.36 9.94
N ALA A 13 8.77 4.82 8.72
CA ALA A 13 7.70 4.06 8.07
C ALA A 13 7.24 2.86 8.90
N VAL A 14 8.17 2.07 9.44
CA VAL A 14 7.85 0.88 10.24
C VAL A 14 7.33 1.28 11.63
N LEU A 15 7.89 2.31 12.27
CA LEU A 15 7.40 2.80 13.57
C LEU A 15 5.97 3.35 13.48
N SER A 16 5.63 4.07 12.40
CA SER A 16 4.30 4.64 12.17
C SER A 16 3.20 3.56 12.07
N ALA A 17 3.55 2.33 11.67
CA ALA A 17 2.64 1.18 11.66
C ALA A 17 2.32 0.60 13.06
N GLY A 18 2.82 1.21 14.14
CA GLY A 18 2.48 0.83 15.53
C GLY A 18 3.34 -0.30 16.10
N ILE A 19 4.48 -0.60 15.47
CA ILE A 19 5.32 -1.75 15.81
C ILE A 19 6.28 -1.37 16.93
N GLN A 20 6.16 -2.04 18.07
CA GLN A 20 6.89 -1.69 19.29
C GLN A 20 7.98 -2.71 19.67
N GLU A 21 7.97 -3.91 19.07
CA GLU A 21 8.98 -4.92 19.35
C GLU A 21 10.29 -4.62 18.57
N PRO A 22 11.44 -4.43 19.26
CA PRO A 22 12.68 -4.00 18.60
C PRO A 22 13.21 -4.96 17.54
N VAL A 23 13.02 -6.28 17.74
CA VAL A 23 13.49 -7.31 16.81
C VAL A 23 12.63 -7.32 15.54
N GLU A 24 11.32 -7.22 15.71
CA GLU A 24 10.36 -7.09 14.62
C GLU A 24 10.61 -5.83 13.79
N LEU A 25 10.90 -4.71 14.46
CA LEU A 25 11.28 -3.46 13.81
C LEU A 25 12.48 -3.65 12.89
N ILE A 26 13.59 -4.20 13.41
CA ILE A 26 14.82 -4.39 12.64
C ILE A 26 14.55 -5.30 11.43
N ASN A 27 13.83 -6.40 11.62
CA ASN A 27 13.54 -7.34 10.55
C ASN A 27 12.70 -6.71 9.43
N ARG A 28 11.67 -5.94 9.79
CA ARG A 28 10.81 -5.24 8.81
C ARG A 28 11.58 -4.15 8.07
N VAL A 29 12.37 -3.36 8.77
CA VAL A 29 13.19 -2.31 8.15
C VAL A 29 14.22 -2.93 7.21
N SER A 30 14.92 -4.00 7.62
CA SER A 30 15.87 -4.69 6.75
C SER A 30 15.22 -5.33 5.53
N ALA A 31 14.03 -5.92 5.67
CA ALA A 31 13.27 -6.46 4.54
C ALA A 31 12.82 -5.38 3.56
N LEU A 32 12.40 -4.22 4.08
CA LEU A 32 11.99 -3.07 3.28
C LEU A 32 13.17 -2.50 2.48
N GLU A 33 14.32 -2.33 3.11
CA GLU A 33 15.55 -1.87 2.45
C GLU A 33 16.02 -2.87 1.37
N ALA A 34 15.93 -4.17 1.66
CA ALA A 34 16.25 -5.21 0.68
C ALA A 34 15.32 -5.14 -0.53
N ALA A 35 14.00 -5.10 -0.32
CA ALA A 35 13.02 -5.05 -1.39
C ALA A 35 13.14 -3.76 -2.24
N ARG A 36 13.39 -2.62 -1.58
CA ARG A 36 13.69 -1.34 -2.25
C ARG A 36 14.98 -1.40 -3.08
N SER A 37 16.00 -2.11 -2.60
CA SER A 37 17.27 -2.26 -3.32
C SER A 37 17.14 -3.20 -4.52
N GLU A 38 16.30 -4.22 -4.43
CA GLU A 38 16.04 -5.17 -5.51
C GLU A 38 15.20 -4.58 -6.64
N GLN A 39 14.18 -3.77 -6.31
CA GLN A 39 13.25 -3.19 -7.27
C GLN A 39 12.98 -1.69 -6.98
N PRO A 40 13.99 -0.83 -7.13
CA PRO A 40 13.90 0.57 -6.71
C PRO A 40 12.80 1.34 -7.43
N GLU A 41 12.69 1.16 -8.75
CA GLU A 41 11.66 1.83 -9.54
C GLU A 41 10.27 1.42 -9.06
N VAL A 42 9.99 0.12 -8.92
CA VAL A 42 8.67 -0.40 -8.47
C VAL A 42 8.29 0.15 -7.09
N PHE A 43 9.23 0.25 -6.16
CA PHE A 43 8.97 0.76 -4.81
C PHE A 43 8.75 2.28 -4.77
N GLU A 44 9.53 3.07 -5.52
CA GLU A 44 9.32 4.53 -5.61
C GLU A 44 7.95 4.84 -6.25
N ASP A 45 7.64 4.08 -7.28
CA ASP A 45 6.37 4.11 -8.00
C ASP A 45 5.19 3.74 -7.09
N LEU A 46 5.28 2.62 -6.39
CA LEU A 46 4.26 2.17 -5.44
C LEU A 46 4.05 3.18 -4.31
N ALA A 47 5.13 3.73 -3.74
CA ALA A 47 5.02 4.78 -2.72
C ALA A 47 4.31 6.03 -3.25
N THR A 48 4.51 6.38 -4.52
CA THR A 48 3.81 7.49 -5.18
C THR A 48 2.32 7.19 -5.36
N ALA A 49 1.96 5.98 -5.82
CA ALA A 49 0.56 5.57 -5.92
C ALA A 49 -0.12 5.53 -4.55
N TYR A 50 0.57 5.03 -3.52
CA TYR A 50 0.10 5.04 -2.14
C TYR A 50 -0.16 6.44 -1.63
N ALA A 51 0.79 7.37 -1.79
CA ALA A 51 0.62 8.76 -1.37
C ALA A 51 -0.60 9.41 -2.05
N ARG A 52 -0.80 9.14 -3.35
CA ARG A 52 -1.99 9.61 -4.08
C ARG A 52 -3.28 9.00 -3.52
N ALA A 53 -3.31 7.68 -3.29
CA ALA A 53 -4.46 7.00 -2.71
C ALA A 53 -4.79 7.54 -1.32
N ASN A 54 -3.78 7.68 -0.45
CA ASN A 54 -3.91 8.20 0.91
C ASN A 54 -4.40 9.66 0.95
N ASN A 55 -4.01 10.49 -0.01
CA ASN A 55 -4.51 11.86 -0.12
C ASN A 55 -5.96 11.96 -0.61
N LEU A 56 -6.42 10.99 -1.39
CA LEU A 56 -7.78 10.95 -1.92
C LEU A 56 -8.76 10.23 -1.00
N CYS A 57 -8.26 9.29 -0.18
CA CYS A 57 -9.07 8.45 0.68
C CYS A 57 -9.93 9.26 1.66
N ASP A 58 -11.10 8.74 2.03
CA ASP A 58 -11.96 9.32 3.05
C ASP A 58 -12.38 8.23 4.02
N SER A 59 -11.63 8.14 5.13
CA SER A 59 -11.81 7.09 6.14
C SER A 59 -13.22 7.06 6.75
N LYS A 60 -14.00 8.14 6.65
CA LYS A 60 -15.39 8.18 7.14
C LYS A 60 -16.34 7.29 6.34
N LEU A 61 -15.98 6.96 5.09
CA LEU A 61 -16.80 6.13 4.21
C LEU A 61 -16.63 4.62 4.45
N GLY A 62 -15.61 4.22 5.21
CA GLY A 62 -15.27 2.80 5.44
C GLY A 62 -14.62 2.14 4.22
N THR A 63 -14.51 0.81 4.25
CA THR A 63 -13.84 0.01 3.19
C THR A 63 -14.81 -0.89 2.41
N GLU A 64 -16.11 -0.83 2.71
CA GLU A 64 -17.12 -1.69 2.10
C GLU A 64 -17.47 -1.26 0.67
N VAL A 65 -16.88 -1.94 -0.32
CA VAL A 65 -17.11 -1.66 -1.74
C VAL A 65 -18.42 -2.32 -2.21
N ASN A 66 -19.23 -1.57 -2.95
CA ASN A 66 -20.39 -2.08 -3.66
C ASN A 66 -19.98 -2.60 -5.05
N GLU A 67 -19.95 -3.94 -5.20
CA GLU A 67 -19.54 -4.60 -6.44
C GLU A 67 -20.44 -4.28 -7.65
N GLY A 68 -21.72 -3.96 -7.42
CA GLY A 68 -22.68 -3.63 -8.48
C GLY A 68 -22.42 -2.30 -9.18
N LEU A 69 -21.50 -1.48 -8.65
CA LEU A 69 -21.11 -0.19 -9.18
C LEU A 69 -19.72 -0.18 -9.81
N LEU A 70 -19.03 -1.33 -9.84
CA LEU A 70 -17.65 -1.42 -10.32
C LEU A 70 -17.57 -1.69 -11.81
N SER A 71 -16.69 -0.95 -12.48
CA SER A 71 -16.14 -1.28 -13.79
C SER A 71 -15.16 -2.46 -13.71
N GLU A 72 -14.77 -3.01 -14.87
CA GLU A 72 -13.81 -4.12 -14.94
C GLU A 72 -12.45 -3.79 -14.31
N VAL A 73 -11.98 -2.54 -14.45
CA VAL A 73 -10.73 -2.06 -13.87
C VAL A 73 -10.84 -1.99 -12.34
N GLU A 74 -11.96 -1.49 -11.83
CA GLU A 74 -12.21 -1.40 -10.38
C GLU A 74 -12.36 -2.79 -9.75
N GLN A 75 -13.03 -3.73 -10.44
CA GLN A 75 -13.10 -5.13 -10.00
C GLN A 75 -11.72 -5.81 -9.98
N ALA A 76 -10.85 -5.49 -10.94
CA ALA A 76 -9.48 -6.00 -10.94
C ALA A 76 -8.69 -5.49 -9.73
N LEU A 77 -8.84 -4.20 -9.38
CA LEU A 77 -8.21 -3.63 -8.19
C LEU A 77 -8.78 -4.25 -6.89
N VAL A 78 -10.11 -4.40 -6.77
CA VAL A 78 -10.73 -5.07 -5.60
C VAL A 78 -10.16 -6.47 -5.40
N ARG A 79 -10.10 -7.29 -6.46
CA ARG A 79 -9.54 -8.64 -6.37
C ARG A 79 -8.08 -8.64 -5.94
N ALA A 80 -7.28 -7.72 -6.49
CA ALA A 80 -5.87 -7.60 -6.14
C ALA A 80 -5.70 -7.19 -4.66
N VAL A 81 -6.50 -6.24 -4.18
CA VAL A 81 -6.49 -5.78 -2.78
C VAL A 81 -6.88 -6.90 -1.83
N CYS A 82 -7.98 -7.62 -2.08
CA CYS A 82 -8.39 -8.75 -1.23
C CYS A 82 -7.34 -9.87 -1.19
N GLN A 83 -6.71 -10.17 -2.34
CA GLN A 83 -5.66 -11.18 -2.41
C GLN A 83 -4.41 -10.74 -1.63
N ALA A 84 -3.99 -9.49 -1.80
CA ALA A 84 -2.85 -8.93 -1.10
C ALA A 84 -3.10 -8.88 0.41
N GLU A 85 -4.30 -8.48 0.86
CA GLU A 85 -4.68 -8.47 2.28
C GLU A 85 -4.50 -9.86 2.91
N SER A 86 -5.05 -10.90 2.28
CA SER A 86 -4.93 -12.27 2.78
C SER A 86 -3.48 -12.77 2.78
N ASN A 87 -2.71 -12.48 1.73
CA ASN A 87 -1.33 -12.97 1.61
C ASN A 87 -0.38 -12.22 2.54
N VAL A 88 -0.56 -10.91 2.69
CA VAL A 88 0.19 -10.07 3.64
C VAL A 88 -0.08 -10.54 5.05
N ALA A 89 -1.33 -10.76 5.45
CA ALA A 89 -1.66 -11.27 6.78
C ALA A 89 -0.94 -12.60 7.07
N SER A 90 -1.06 -13.56 6.16
CA SER A 90 -0.38 -14.87 6.27
C SER A 90 1.16 -14.75 6.32
N ALA A 91 1.74 -13.85 5.52
CA ALA A 91 3.17 -13.61 5.51
C ALA A 91 3.65 -13.00 6.84
N LEU A 92 2.90 -12.04 7.40
CA LEU A 92 3.21 -11.41 8.68
C LEU A 92 3.12 -12.40 9.85
N GLU A 93 2.10 -13.27 9.87
CA GLU A 93 1.98 -14.35 10.87
C GLU A 93 3.20 -15.29 10.86
N ASN A 94 3.82 -15.48 9.70
CA ASN A 94 5.02 -16.29 9.52
C ASN A 94 6.33 -15.49 9.60
N ASN A 95 6.29 -14.21 10.00
CA ASN A 95 7.45 -13.30 10.02
C ASN A 95 8.17 -13.18 8.66
N ASN A 96 7.46 -13.44 7.55
CA ASN A 96 8.00 -13.38 6.20
C ASN A 96 7.74 -12.02 5.56
N TYR A 97 8.49 -11.01 6.03
CA TYR A 97 8.34 -9.62 5.58
C TYR A 97 8.66 -9.44 4.09
N ALA A 98 9.59 -10.22 3.55
CA ALA A 98 9.91 -10.18 2.12
C ALA A 98 8.70 -10.61 1.26
N ALA A 99 7.99 -11.66 1.67
CA ALA A 99 6.76 -12.07 1.00
C ALA A 99 5.67 -10.99 1.13
N ALA A 100 5.47 -10.43 2.32
CA ALA A 100 4.50 -9.34 2.51
C ALA A 100 4.78 -8.14 1.59
N LEU A 101 6.05 -7.72 1.49
CA LEU A 101 6.47 -6.62 0.61
C LEU A 101 6.32 -6.95 -0.88
N SER A 102 6.53 -8.21 -1.27
CA SER A 102 6.30 -8.66 -2.65
C SER A 102 4.81 -8.59 -3.03
N GLU A 103 3.92 -8.93 -2.11
CA GLU A 103 2.47 -8.82 -2.31
C GLU A 103 2.03 -7.36 -2.45
N LEU A 104 2.60 -6.46 -1.62
CA LEU A 104 2.38 -5.02 -1.76
C LEU A 104 2.90 -4.50 -3.11
N ALA A 105 4.08 -4.93 -3.55
CA ALA A 105 4.64 -4.55 -4.85
C ALA A 105 3.76 -4.97 -6.03
N ALA A 106 3.07 -6.12 -5.92
CA ALA A 106 2.14 -6.58 -6.94
C ALA A 106 0.93 -5.65 -7.11
N LEU A 107 0.58 -4.84 -6.10
CA LEU A 107 -0.51 -3.88 -6.18
C LEU A 107 -0.19 -2.65 -7.05
N ARG A 108 1.08 -2.41 -7.43
CA ARG A 108 1.48 -1.26 -8.27
C ARG A 108 0.72 -1.22 -9.60
N LYS A 109 0.70 -2.31 -10.35
CA LYS A 109 0.05 -2.37 -11.65
C LYS A 109 -1.47 -2.11 -11.60
N PRO A 110 -2.25 -2.78 -10.74
CA PRO A 110 -3.69 -2.56 -10.69
C PRO A 110 -4.07 -1.15 -10.20
N ILE A 111 -3.33 -0.54 -9.27
CA ILE A 111 -3.64 0.82 -8.80
C ILE A 111 -3.33 1.87 -9.87
N ASP A 112 -2.27 1.68 -10.66
CA ASP A 112 -1.97 2.56 -11.79
C ASP A 112 -3.06 2.50 -12.86
N LEU A 113 -3.44 1.28 -13.27
CA LEU A 113 -4.53 1.09 -14.23
C LEU A 113 -5.84 1.72 -13.75
N PHE A 114 -6.14 1.59 -12.45
CA PHE A 114 -7.27 2.29 -11.85
C PHE A 114 -7.14 3.80 -12.02
N PHE A 115 -6.01 4.41 -11.67
CA PHE A 115 -5.83 5.85 -11.78
C PHE A 115 -5.75 6.38 -13.21
N GLU A 116 -5.32 5.56 -14.17
CA GLU A 116 -5.30 5.90 -15.59
C GLU A 116 -6.69 5.87 -16.24
N ASN A 117 -7.54 4.92 -15.82
CA ASN A 117 -8.82 4.66 -16.47
C ASN A 117 -10.03 5.14 -15.66
N THR A 118 -9.83 5.59 -14.43
CA THR A 118 -10.92 5.91 -13.50
C THR A 118 -10.78 7.32 -12.93
N MET A 119 -11.82 8.15 -13.12
CA MET A 119 -11.92 9.46 -12.49
C MET A 119 -12.46 9.32 -11.07
N VAL A 120 -11.59 9.39 -10.06
CA VAL A 120 -11.99 9.19 -8.65
C VAL A 120 -13.07 10.18 -8.20
N MET A 121 -12.93 11.45 -8.56
CA MET A 121 -13.88 12.52 -8.24
C MET A 121 -15.02 12.60 -9.28
N ASP A 122 -15.77 11.50 -9.42
CA ASP A 122 -16.91 11.41 -10.35
C ASP A 122 -18.04 12.38 -9.96
N GLU A 123 -18.87 12.79 -10.92
CA GLU A 123 -20.06 13.61 -10.64
C GLU A 123 -21.13 12.79 -9.91
N ASP A 124 -21.24 11.50 -10.23
CA ASP A 124 -22.11 10.56 -9.51
C ASP A 124 -21.56 10.28 -8.11
N GLN A 125 -22.34 10.66 -7.09
CA GLN A 125 -21.95 10.50 -5.70
C GLN A 125 -21.75 9.04 -5.31
N ALA A 126 -22.57 8.12 -5.81
CA ALA A 126 -22.49 6.71 -5.46
C ALA A 126 -21.20 6.09 -6.03
N LEU A 127 -20.86 6.40 -7.28
CA LEU A 127 -19.59 5.96 -7.90
C LEU A 127 -18.39 6.56 -7.18
N ARG A 128 -18.42 7.87 -6.89
CA ARG A 128 -17.34 8.56 -6.16
C ARG A 128 -17.09 7.91 -4.80
N GLU A 129 -18.12 7.76 -3.99
CA GLU A 129 -17.98 7.14 -2.67
C GLU A 129 -17.47 5.70 -2.77
N ASN A 130 -17.94 4.93 -3.75
CA ASN A 130 -17.48 3.56 -3.95
C ASN A 130 -15.98 3.49 -4.28
N ARG A 131 -15.50 4.39 -5.13
CA ARG A 131 -14.07 4.54 -5.47
C ARG A 131 -13.24 4.95 -4.27
N LEU A 132 -13.76 5.84 -3.42
CA LEU A 132 -13.09 6.24 -2.18
C LEU A 132 -13.00 5.07 -1.19
N ARG A 133 -14.04 4.24 -1.06
CA ARG A 133 -13.99 3.02 -0.25
C ARG A 133 -12.96 2.02 -0.76
N LEU A 134 -12.83 1.88 -2.09
CA LEU A 134 -11.78 1.07 -2.71
C LEU A 134 -10.38 1.59 -2.40
N LEU A 135 -10.16 2.92 -2.46
CA LEU A 135 -8.90 3.53 -2.06
C LEU A 135 -8.61 3.36 -0.57
N ASN A 136 -9.61 3.45 0.30
CA ASN A 136 -9.47 3.16 1.74
C ASN A 136 -8.99 1.72 1.95
N SER A 137 -9.61 0.76 1.25
CA SER A 137 -9.24 -0.66 1.32
C SER A 137 -7.81 -0.90 0.84
N PHE A 138 -7.44 -0.29 -0.30
CA PHE A 138 -6.06 -0.32 -0.80
C PHE A 138 -5.05 0.19 0.23
N VAL A 139 -5.28 1.38 0.81
CA VAL A 139 -4.38 1.99 1.81
C VAL A 139 -4.27 1.10 3.07
N ALA A 140 -5.37 0.49 3.50
CA ALA A 140 -5.40 -0.35 4.69
C ALA A 140 -4.49 -1.59 4.62
N VAL A 141 -4.24 -2.14 3.42
CA VAL A 141 -3.32 -3.29 3.26
C VAL A 141 -1.89 -2.92 3.67
N PHE A 142 -1.45 -1.69 3.39
CA PHE A 142 -0.10 -1.22 3.70
C PHE A 142 0.09 -0.92 5.19
N ALA A 143 -0.97 -0.45 5.87
CA ALA A 143 -0.92 -0.06 7.27
C ALA A 143 -0.42 -1.17 8.21
N ASN A 144 -0.61 -2.45 7.83
CA ASN A 144 -0.14 -3.60 8.60
C ASN A 144 1.36 -3.91 8.42
N VAL A 145 2.00 -3.34 7.40
CA VAL A 145 3.39 -3.62 7.03
C VAL A 145 4.30 -2.43 7.34
N ALA A 146 3.99 -1.26 6.78
CA ALA A 146 4.74 -0.02 6.95
C ALA A 146 3.94 1.19 6.42
N ASP A 147 4.24 2.38 6.91
CA ASP A 147 3.71 3.63 6.35
C ASP A 147 4.51 4.08 5.12
N PHE A 148 4.03 3.67 3.94
CA PHE A 148 4.68 3.98 2.67
C PHE A 148 4.67 5.47 2.31
N ALA A 149 3.85 6.32 2.96
CA ALA A 149 3.89 7.76 2.70
C ALA A 149 5.23 8.37 3.14
N LEU A 150 5.88 7.79 4.15
CA LEU A 150 7.17 8.24 4.66
C LEU A 150 8.34 7.81 3.76
N LEU A 151 8.11 6.83 2.87
CA LEU A 151 9.10 6.35 1.89
C LEU A 151 9.11 7.17 0.60
N SER A 152 8.03 7.89 0.32
CA SER A 152 7.96 8.82 -0.79
C SER A 152 8.90 9.99 -0.50
N LYS A 153 9.91 10.20 -1.35
CA LYS A 153 10.70 11.43 -1.30
C LYS A 153 9.79 12.59 -1.67
N VAL A 154 9.21 13.25 -0.68
CA VAL A 154 8.67 14.60 -0.86
C VAL A 154 9.86 15.48 -1.25
N LYS A 155 9.95 15.79 -2.54
CA LYS A 155 10.85 16.81 -3.07
C LYS A 155 10.14 18.15 -3.11
#